data_AF-G9ZYR4-F1
#
_entry.id   AF-G9ZYR4-F1
#
_cell.length_a   1.000
_cell.length_b   1.000
_cell.length_c   1.000
_cell.angle_alpha   90.00
_cell.angle_beta   90.00
_cell.angle_gamma   90.00
#
_symmetry.space_group_name_H-M   'P 1'
#
loop_
_entity.id
_entity.type
_entity.pdbx_description
1 polymer ?
#
loop_
_entity_poly.entity_id
_entity_poly.type
_entity_poly.pdbx_seq_one_letter_code
_entity_poly.pdbx_strand_id
1 'polypeptide(L)' 'MIASRPIDIAGRFVGVAVSHQAGWRFRAIDPAVDDLDGATFGTLSEAARVAKLVLSRTQDWPRAAPAAAH' A
#
# COMPACT_ATOMS: atom_id res chain seq x y z
N MET A 1 5.04 -16.60 17.20
CA MET A 1 3.76 -16.62 16.46
C MET A 1 3.85 -15.60 15.34
N ILE A 2 3.43 -15.96 14.13
CA ILE A 2 3.31 -15.01 13.02
C ILE A 2 1.88 -14.47 13.05
N ALA A 3 1.73 -13.16 13.24
CA ALA A 3 0.45 -12.47 13.12
C ALA A 3 0.38 -11.79 11.75
N SER A 4 -0.72 -11.97 11.03
CA SER A 4 -1.02 -11.22 9.83
C SER A 4 -2.24 -10.34 10.07
N ARG A 5 -2.21 -9.11 9.56
CA ARG A 5 -3.32 -8.18 9.66
C ARG A 5 -3.66 -7.64 8.27
N PRO A 6 -4.90 -7.81 7.79
CA PRO A 6 -5.34 -7.18 6.55
C PRO A 6 -5.32 -5.66 6.70
N ILE A 7 -5.01 -4.96 5.62
CA ILE A 7 -5.06 -3.50 5.52
C ILE A 7 -6.08 -3.15 4.44
N ASP A 8 -7.16 -2.52 4.89
CA ASP A 8 -8.25 -2.00 4.07
C ASP A 8 -8.25 -0.48 4.13
N ILE A 9 -8.28 0.18 2.97
CA ILE A 9 -8.32 1.64 2.85
C ILE A 9 -9.58 2.02 2.09
N ALA A 10 -10.47 2.77 2.74
CA ALA A 10 -11.75 3.22 2.16
C ALA A 10 -12.60 2.07 1.58
N GLY A 11 -12.59 0.91 2.24
CA GLY A 11 -13.32 -0.29 1.79
C GLY A 11 -12.63 -1.09 0.68
N ARG A 12 -11.43 -0.68 0.26
CA ARG A 12 -10.59 -1.42 -0.70
C ARG A 12 -9.50 -2.16 0.06
N PHE A 13 -9.45 -3.47 -0.13
CA PHE A 13 -8.38 -4.29 0.40
C PHE A 13 -7.10 -4.07 -0.42
N VAL A 14 -6.06 -3.51 0.21
CA VAL A 14 -4.84 -3.10 -0.50
C VAL A 14 -3.65 -4.03 -0.25
N GLY A 15 -3.66 -4.76 0.87
CA GLY A 15 -2.55 -5.63 1.23
C GLY A 15 -2.65 -6.18 2.65
N VAL A 16 -1.58 -6.86 3.08
CA VAL A 16 -1.48 -7.51 4.39
C VAL A 16 -0.18 -7.10 5.09
N ALA A 17 -0.27 -6.72 6.36
CA ALA A 17 0.90 -6.55 7.21
C ALA A 17 1.19 -7.86 7.96
N VAL A 18 2.38 -8.40 7.78
CA VAL A 18 2.85 -9.64 8.42
C VAL A 18 3.86 -9.29 9.51
N SER A 19 3.67 -9.80 10.71
CA SER A 19 4.60 -9.60 11.82
C SER A 19 5.95 -10.21 11.47
N HIS A 20 7.01 -9.42 11.64
CA HIS A 20 8.39 -9.78 11.38
C HIS A 20 9.24 -9.43 12.62
N GLN A 21 10.48 -9.93 12.68
CA GLN A 21 11.35 -9.81 13.86
C GLN A 21 11.58 -8.36 14.34
N ALA A 22 11.47 -7.39 13.43
CA ALA A 22 11.71 -5.97 13.70
C ALA A 22 10.49 -5.06 13.44
N GLY A 23 9.30 -5.62 13.24
CA GLY A 23 8.10 -4.83 12.94
C GLY A 23 7.09 -5.55 12.06
N TRP A 24 6.55 -4.84 11.08
CA TRP A 24 5.49 -5.32 10.18
C TRP A 24 5.92 -5.20 8.74
N ARG A 25 6.08 -6.34 8.06
CA ARG A 25 6.36 -6.38 6.64
C ARG A 25 5.05 -6.28 5.86
N PHE A 26 4.94 -5.29 4.99
CA PHE A 26 3.79 -5.10 4.12
C PHE A 26 3.88 -6.02 2.90
N ARG A 27 2.75 -6.61 2.52
CA ARG A 27 2.57 -7.36 1.29
C ARG A 27 1.49 -6.70 0.46
N ALA A 28 1.87 -6.18 -0.69
CA ALA A 28 0.93 -5.54 -1.60
C ALA A 28 0.09 -6.60 -2.30
N ILE A 29 -1.20 -6.31 -2.44
CA ILE A 29 -2.13 -7.10 -3.26
C ILE A 29 -2.70 -6.21 -4.36
N ASP A 30 -2.83 -4.92 -4.08
CA ASP A 30 -3.25 -3.94 -5.06
C ASP A 30 -2.05 -3.34 -5.81
N PRO A 31 -2.06 -3.34 -7.16
CA PRO A 31 -0.98 -2.75 -7.95
C PRO A 31 -0.73 -1.27 -7.64
N ALA A 32 -1.74 -0.55 -7.15
CA ALA A 32 -1.58 0.86 -6.80
C ALA A 32 -0.68 1.08 -5.58
N VAL A 33 -0.41 0.05 -4.79
CA VAL A 33 0.50 0.06 -3.64
C VAL A 33 1.65 -0.93 -3.79
N ASP A 34 1.93 -1.38 -5.01
CA ASP A 34 3.01 -2.35 -5.29
C ASP A 34 4.39 -1.84 -4.85
N ASP A 35 4.59 -0.51 -4.89
CA ASP A 35 5.77 0.17 -4.35
C ASP A 35 6.02 -0.10 -2.86
N LEU A 36 5.00 -0.55 -2.12
CA LEU A 36 5.10 -0.89 -0.71
C LEU A 36 5.34 -2.38 -0.47
N ASP A 37 5.36 -3.22 -1.50
CA ASP A 37 5.60 -4.65 -1.30
C ASP A 37 6.98 -4.89 -0.67
N GLY A 38 6.98 -5.62 0.44
CA GLY A 38 8.18 -5.94 1.18
C GLY A 38 8.72 -4.81 2.08
N ALA A 39 8.12 -3.62 2.06
CA ALA A 39 8.45 -2.55 2.99
C ALA A 39 8.20 -2.99 4.45
N THR A 40 9.01 -2.51 5.39
CA THR A 40 8.88 -2.84 6.82
C THR A 40 8.58 -1.58 7.62
N PHE A 41 7.56 -1.67 8.48
CA PHE A 41 7.08 -0.56 9.30
C PHE A 41 7.18 -0.92 10.78
N GLY A 42 7.37 0.09 11.64
CA GLY A 42 7.42 -0.13 13.09
C GLY A 42 6.05 -0.46 13.68
N THR A 43 4.98 0.07 13.08
CA THR A 43 3.61 -0.15 13.53
C THR A 43 2.63 -0.40 12.38
N LEU A 44 1.51 -1.05 12.69
CA LEU A 44 0.41 -1.25 11.74
C LEU A 44 -0.22 0.07 11.28
N SER A 45 -0.34 1.04 12.18
CA SER A 45 -0.90 2.36 11.87
C SER A 45 -0.03 3.13 10.88
N GLU A 46 1.29 2.98 10.99
CA GLU A 46 2.25 3.55 10.04
C GLU A 46 2.10 2.91 8.66
N ALA A 47 2.06 1.58 8.59
CA ALA A 47 1.83 0.84 7.34
C ALA A 47 0.54 1.28 6.64
N ALA A 48 -0.57 1.40 7.40
CA ALA A 48 -1.84 1.86 6.87
C ALA A 48 -1.80 3.33 6.38
N ARG A 49 -1.10 4.22 7.10
CA ARG A 49 -0.95 5.62 6.72
C ARG A 49 -0.16 5.76 5.41
N VAL A 50 0.94 5.02 5.27
CA VAL A 50 1.78 5.05 4.07
C VAL A 50 1.03 4.42 2.89
N ALA A 51 0.35 3.29 3.09
CA ALA A 51 -0.51 2.68 2.08
C ALA A 51 -1.60 3.63 1.58
N LYS A 52 -2.25 4.37 2.48
CA LYS A 52 -3.22 5.41 2.10
C LYS A 52 -2.58 6.50 1.26
N LEU A 53 -1.39 6.98 1.62
CA LEU A 53 -0.69 8.03 0.88
C LEU A 53 -0.25 7.58 -0.52
N VAL A 54 0.24 6.35 -0.65
CA VAL A 54 0.61 5.77 -1.96
C VAL A 54 -0.64 5.58 -2.81
N LEU A 55 -1.71 5.01 -2.26
CA LEU A 55 -2.97 4.83 -2.97
C LEU A 55 -3.53 6.16 -3.48
N SER A 56 -3.54 7.21 -2.64
CA SER A 56 -4.00 8.54 -3.07
C SER A 56 -3.13 9.10 -4.20
N ARG A 57 -1.80 8.99 -4.13
CA ARG A 57 -0.90 9.43 -5.20
C ARG A 57 -1.15 8.70 -6.52
N THR A 58 -1.35 7.39 -6.47
CA THR A 58 -1.65 6.58 -7.67
C THR A 58 -3.04 6.89 -8.22
N GLN A 59 -4.01 7.21 -7.36
CA GLN A 59 -5.35 7.67 -7.78
C GLN A 59 -5.35 9.07 -8.38
N ASP A 60 -4.44 9.94 -7.95
CA ASP A 60 -4.22 11.26 -8.57
C ASP A 60 -3.51 11.13 -9.94
N TRP A 61 -2.88 9.98 -10.23
CA TRP A 61 -2.08 9.76 -11.44
C TRP A 61 -2.81 9.50 -12.79
N PRO A 62 -4.14 9.34 -12.96
CA PRO A 62 -4.72 9.13 -14.29
C PRO A 62 -5.22 10.42 -15.01
N ARG A 63 -4.55 11.58 -14.87
CA ARG A 63 -4.86 12.83 -15.63
C ARG A 63 -3.67 13.48 -16.33
N ALA A 64 -2.69 12.70 -16.73
CA ALA A 64 -1.67 13.12 -17.68
C ALA A 64 -1.50 12.06 -18.78
N ALA A 65 -2.59 11.71 -19.47
CA ALA A 65 -2.45 11.07 -20.77
C ALA A 65 -1.84 12.12 -21.71
N PRO A 66 -0.71 11.86 -22.40
CA PRO A 66 -0.25 12.75 -23.45
C PRO A 66 -1.36 12.84 -24.50
N ALA A 67 -1.80 14.06 -24.78
CA ALA A 67 -2.77 14.35 -25.83
C ALA A 67 -2.30 13.65 -27.12
N ALA A 68 -3.17 12.84 -27.70
CA ALA A 68 -3.02 12.38 -29.07
C ALA A 68 -2.83 13.62 -29.95
N ALA A 69 -1.63 13.79 -30.51
CA ALA A 69 -1.38 14.72 -31.58
C ALA A 69 -1.27 13.90 -32.89
N HIS A 70 -2.31 14.12 -33.69
CA HIS A 70 -2.50 13.85 -35.11
C HIS A 70 -1.25 13.72 -35.98
#